data_AF-A0A1G2LCM3-F1
#
_entry.id   AF-A0A1G2LCM3-F1
#
_cell.length_a   1.000
_cell.length_b   1.000
_cell.length_c   1.000
_cell.angle_alpha   90.00
_cell.angle_beta   90.00
_cell.angle_gamma   90.00
#
_symmetry.space_group_name_H-M   'P 1'
#
loop_
_entity.id
_entity.type
_entity.pdbx_description
1 polymer ?
#
loop_
_entity_poly.entity_id
_entity_poly.type
_entity_poly.pdbx_seq_one_letter_code
_entity_poly.pdbx_strand_id
1 'polypeptide(L)'
;MRRNRSLEQAIRRLRERRLVEFVSQDGKVQLQITEAGRKRLRRFEFEDMRLALPARWDKQWTIILFDIPEREKAARDALQRKLREIGCFQFHKSVFVHPADCADEIDFVTETFLVSRYVTHFRTPSLGSQEYRVRRHFALR
;
A
#
# COMPACT_ATOMS: atom_id res chain seq x y z
N MET A 1 -28.89 19.04 -21.48
CA MET A 1 -27.76 18.37 -20.79
C MET A 1 -26.49 19.18 -21.01
N ARG A 2 -25.87 19.74 -19.97
CA ARG A 2 -24.57 20.45 -20.09
C ARG A 2 -23.48 19.41 -20.44
N ARG A 3 -22.98 19.43 -21.68
CA ARG A 3 -21.78 18.67 -22.09
C ARG A 3 -20.61 19.13 -21.22
N ASN A 4 -20.07 18.21 -20.43
CA ASN A 4 -19.01 18.52 -19.47
C ASN A 4 -17.65 18.59 -20.20
N ARG A 5 -17.35 19.72 -20.85
CA ARG A 5 -16.10 19.95 -21.62
C ARG A 5 -14.84 19.56 -20.85
N SER A 6 -14.84 19.67 -19.52
CA SER A 6 -13.71 19.29 -18.67
C SER A 6 -13.48 17.77 -18.65
N LEU A 7 -14.54 16.96 -18.65
CA LEU A 7 -14.46 15.50 -18.69
C LEU A 7 -13.95 15.01 -20.05
N GLU A 8 -14.47 15.57 -21.15
CA GLU A 8 -14.01 15.23 -22.50
C GLU A 8 -12.52 15.55 -22.69
N GLN A 9 -12.06 16.71 -22.18
CA GLN A 9 -10.65 17.08 -22.19
C GLN A 9 -9.79 16.16 -21.30
N ALA A 10 -10.28 15.77 -20.13
CA ALA A 10 -9.59 14.84 -19.25
C ALA A 10 -9.42 13.46 -19.91
N ILE A 11 -10.48 12.91 -20.48
CA ILE A 11 -10.45 11.64 -21.22
C ILE A 11 -9.49 11.74 -22.42
N ARG A 12 -9.52 12.86 -23.17
CA ARG A 12 -8.59 13.09 -24.29
C ARG A 12 -7.13 13.06 -23.81
N ARG A 13 -6.80 13.75 -22.72
CA ARG A 13 -5.44 13.74 -22.14
C ARG A 13 -5.01 12.35 -21.68
N LEU A 14 -5.91 11.56 -21.08
CA LEU A 14 -5.62 10.18 -20.67
C LEU A 14 -5.36 9.28 -21.88
N ARG A 15 -6.10 9.48 -22.98
CA ARG A 15 -5.89 8.76 -24.26
C ARG A 15 -4.59 9.16 -24.96
N GLU A 16 -4.29 10.46 -25.03
CA GLU A 16 -3.02 10.97 -25.59
C GLU A 16 -1.81 10.37 -24.86
N ARG A 17 -1.94 10.11 -23.55
CA ARG A 17 -0.94 9.44 -22.72
C ARG A 17 -1.00 7.91 -22.75
N ARG A 18 -1.89 7.32 -23.56
CA ARG A 18 -2.15 5.87 -23.68
C ARG A 18 -2.47 5.19 -22.36
N LEU A 19 -3.12 5.90 -21.43
CA LEU A 19 -3.53 5.36 -20.12
C LEU A 19 -4.92 4.72 -20.16
N VAL A 20 -5.75 5.15 -21.11
CA VAL A 20 -7.09 4.60 -21.36
C VAL A 20 -7.30 4.46 -22.85
N GLU A 21 -8.17 3.54 -23.24
CA GLU A 21 -8.55 3.27 -24.62
C GLU A 21 -10.06 3.02 -24.75
N PHE A 22 -10.60 3.22 -25.94
CA PHE A 22 -11.99 2.86 -26.22
C PHE A 22 -12.02 1.50 -26.91
N VAL A 23 -12.72 0.55 -26.31
CA VAL A 23 -12.92 -0.80 -26.83
C VAL A 23 -14.38 -0.95 -27.20
N SER A 24 -14.66 -1.47 -28.41
CA SER A 24 -16.02 -1.81 -28.83
C SER A 24 -16.30 -3.25 -28.43
N GLN A 25 -17.27 -3.47 -27.55
CA GLN A 25 -17.78 -4.80 -27.17
C GLN A 25 -19.31 -4.77 -27.25
N ASP A 26 -19.89 -5.77 -27.91
CA ASP A 26 -21.36 -5.92 -28.08
C ASP A 26 -22.05 -4.66 -28.65
N GLY A 27 -21.41 -4.01 -29.63
CA GLY A 27 -21.93 -2.78 -30.25
C GLY A 27 -21.89 -1.54 -29.34
N LYS A 28 -21.28 -1.64 -28.15
CA LYS A 28 -21.11 -0.54 -27.19
C LYS A 28 -19.64 -0.15 -27.09
N VAL A 29 -19.38 1.16 -27.11
CA VAL A 29 -18.05 1.73 -26.88
C VAL A 29 -17.83 1.87 -25.38
N GLN A 30 -16.84 1.15 -24.83
CA GLN A 30 -16.44 1.21 -23.43
C GLN A 30 -15.07 1.87 -23.31
N LEU A 31 -14.89 2.72 -22.30
CA LEU A 31 -13.58 3.24 -21.93
C LEU A 31 -12.91 2.23 -20.98
N GLN A 32 -11.74 1.71 -21.36
CA GLN A 32 -10.97 0.76 -20.56
C GLN A 32 -9.60 1.34 -20.21
N ILE A 33 -9.07 0.97 -19.04
CA ILE A 33 -7.71 1.33 -18.62
C ILE A 33 -6.72 0.38 -19.31
N THR A 34 -5.70 0.93 -19.95
CA THR A 34 -4.65 0.15 -20.60
C THR A 34 -3.71 -0.45 -19.55
N GLU A 35 -2.84 -1.39 -19.94
CA GLU A 35 -1.80 -1.91 -19.03
C GLU A 35 -0.85 -0.80 -18.53
N ALA A 36 -0.50 0.15 -19.39
CA ALA A 36 0.28 1.33 -19.00
C ALA A 36 -0.48 2.22 -18.00
N GLY A 37 -1.79 2.36 -18.17
CA GLY A 37 -2.70 3.01 -17.23
C GLY A 37 -2.70 2.32 -15.87
N ARG A 38 -2.86 0.99 -15.86
CA ARG A 38 -2.85 0.17 -14.63
C ARG A 38 -1.53 0.28 -13.89
N LYS A 39 -0.40 0.17 -14.60
CA LYS A 39 0.94 0.34 -14.02
C LYS A 39 1.13 1.73 -13.41
N ARG A 40 0.63 2.77 -14.07
CA ARG A 40 0.67 4.14 -13.55
C ARG A 40 -0.22 4.29 -12.31
N LEU A 41 -1.41 3.70 -12.33
CA LEU A 41 -2.33 3.70 -11.19
C LEU A 41 -1.70 3.02 -9.97
N ARG A 42 -1.18 1.79 -10.13
CA ARG A 42 -0.48 1.06 -9.05
C ARG A 42 0.70 1.85 -8.48
N ARG A 43 1.43 2.57 -9.34
CA ARG A 43 2.52 3.43 -8.89
C ARG A 43 2.03 4.59 -8.01
N PHE A 44 0.94 5.25 -8.39
CA PHE A 44 0.34 6.30 -7.56
C PHE A 44 -0.21 5.73 -6.25
N GLU A 45 -0.94 4.62 -6.31
CA GLU A 45 -1.44 3.92 -5.12
C GLU A 45 -0.28 3.58 -4.17
N PHE A 46 0.83 3.07 -4.72
CA PHE A 46 2.02 2.79 -3.94
C PHE A 46 2.67 4.06 -3.35
N GLU A 47 2.89 5.10 -4.14
CA GLU A 47 3.54 6.35 -3.69
C GLU A 47 2.72 7.05 -2.59
N ASP A 48 1.40 7.15 -2.77
CA ASP A 48 0.49 7.87 -1.86
C ASP A 48 -0.02 7.01 -0.69
N MET A 49 0.27 5.70 -0.68
CA MET A 49 -0.19 4.78 0.37
C MET A 49 0.18 5.30 1.76
N ARG A 50 -0.82 5.40 2.64
CA ARG A 50 -0.65 5.67 4.07
C ARG A 50 -1.63 4.80 4.84
N LEU A 51 -1.16 4.16 5.91
CA LEU A 51 -2.03 3.44 6.82
C LEU A 51 -2.69 4.43 7.76
N ALA A 52 -4.02 4.47 7.74
CA ALA A 52 -4.79 5.27 8.67
C ALA A 52 -4.84 4.56 10.04
N LEU A 53 -4.81 5.35 11.11
CA LEU A 53 -5.20 4.83 12.41
C LEU A 53 -6.69 4.49 12.41
N PRO A 54 -7.08 3.33 12.95
CA PRO A 54 -8.49 2.98 13.05
C PRO A 54 -9.18 3.96 14.00
N ALA A 55 -10.40 4.40 13.64
CA ALA A 55 -11.20 5.30 14.48
C ALA A 55 -11.44 4.72 15.88
N ARG A 56 -11.53 3.38 15.97
CA ARG A 56 -11.55 2.63 17.22
C ARG A 56 -10.56 1.48 17.11
N TRP A 57 -9.54 1.48 17.97
CA TRP A 57 -8.60 0.37 18.05
C TRP A 57 -9.29 -0.87 18.62
N ASP A 58 -9.12 -2.00 17.94
CA ASP A 58 -9.69 -3.30 18.29
C ASP A 58 -8.82 -4.10 19.28
N LYS A 59 -7.79 -3.46 19.83
CA LYS A 59 -6.80 -4.04 20.75
C LYS A 59 -5.93 -5.13 20.11
N GLN A 60 -5.76 -5.08 18.80
CA GLN A 60 -4.92 -6.01 18.07
C GLN A 60 -3.83 -5.24 17.33
N TRP A 61 -2.66 -5.85 17.27
CA TRP A 61 -1.50 -5.34 16.57
C TRP A 61 -1.25 -6.20 15.35
N THR A 62 -1.07 -5.56 14.20
CA THR A 62 -0.47 -6.19 13.02
C THR A 62 1.04 -6.13 13.16
N ILE A 63 1.66 -7.28 13.35
CA ILE A 63 3.12 -7.42 13.34
C ILE A 63 3.53 -7.78 11.92
N ILE A 64 4.56 -7.11 11.40
CA ILE A 64 5.22 -7.42 10.14
C ILE A 64 6.68 -7.75 10.47
N LEU A 65 7.10 -8.98 10.19
CA LEU A 65 8.48 -9.41 10.39
C LEU A 65 9.05 -9.98 9.10
N PHE A 66 10.36 -9.87 8.92
CA PHE A 66 11.00 -10.34 7.71
C PHE A 66 12.44 -10.79 7.92
N ASP A 67 12.88 -11.73 7.09
CA ASP A 67 14.27 -12.18 7.02
C ASP A 67 14.73 -12.17 5.55
N ILE A 68 15.14 -10.98 5.09
CA ILE A 68 15.56 -10.75 3.71
C ILE A 68 17.10 -10.91 3.61
N PRO A 69 17.59 -11.82 2.75
CA PRO A 69 19.01 -12.14 2.66
C PRO A 69 19.83 -10.95 2.19
N GLU A 70 21.13 -10.92 2.52
CA GLU A 70 21.99 -9.77 2.25
C GLU A 70 22.15 -9.45 0.75
N ARG A 71 22.05 -10.47 -0.10
CA ARG A 71 22.00 -10.31 -1.58
C ARG A 71 20.85 -9.41 -2.06
N GLU A 72 19.79 -9.28 -1.26
CA GLU A 72 18.59 -8.48 -1.52
C GLU A 72 18.51 -7.26 -0.58
N LYS A 73 19.65 -6.80 -0.06
CA LYS A 73 19.76 -5.63 0.83
C LYS A 73 19.00 -4.40 0.31
N ALA A 74 19.10 -4.10 -0.98
CA ALA A 74 18.42 -2.94 -1.57
C ALA A 74 16.88 -3.04 -1.41
N ALA A 75 16.31 -4.22 -1.59
CA ALA A 75 14.88 -4.47 -1.42
C ALA A 75 14.48 -4.40 0.07
N ARG A 76 15.33 -4.93 0.96
CA ARG A 76 15.15 -4.81 2.43
C ARG A 76 15.11 -3.35 2.88
N ASP A 77 16.08 -2.55 2.42
CA ASP A 77 16.20 -1.14 2.79
C ASP A 77 15.02 -0.33 2.22
N ALA A 78 14.55 -0.68 1.01
CA ALA A 78 13.36 -0.10 0.40
C ALA A 78 12.08 -0.45 1.17
N LEU A 79 11.89 -1.72 1.57
CA LEU A 79 10.77 -2.17 2.40
C LEU A 79 10.76 -1.43 3.74
N GLN A 80 11.89 -1.38 4.45
CA GLN A 80 11.99 -0.67 5.73
C GLN A 80 11.62 0.81 5.61
N ARG A 81 12.12 1.47 4.56
CA ARG A 81 11.77 2.87 4.29
C ARG A 81 10.28 3.01 4.03
N LYS A 82 9.69 2.14 3.19
CA LYS A 82 8.27 2.22 2.87
C LYS A 82 7.38 1.94 4.08
N LEU A 83 7.68 0.93 4.89
CA LEU A 83 6.93 0.63 6.11
C LEU A 83 6.91 1.82 7.08
N ARG A 84 8.04 2.54 7.23
CA ARG A 84 8.07 3.79 8.02
C ARG A 84 7.23 4.89 7.38
N GLU A 85 7.34 5.04 6.06
CA GLU A 85 6.62 6.06 5.30
C GLU A 85 5.10 5.89 5.38
N ILE A 86 4.60 4.65 5.34
CA ILE A 86 3.17 4.35 5.42
C ILE A 86 2.63 4.40 6.86
N GLY A 87 3.48 4.61 7.86
CA GLY A 87 3.07 4.81 9.26
C GLY A 87 3.31 3.64 10.21
N CYS A 88 3.98 2.57 9.78
CA CYS A 88 4.33 1.47 10.69
C CYS A 88 5.44 1.89 11.68
N PHE A 89 5.30 1.48 12.93
CA PHE A 89 6.30 1.68 13.96
C PHE A 89 7.40 0.62 13.84
N GLN A 90 8.67 1.05 13.77
CA GLN A 90 9.80 0.12 13.76
C GLN A 90 10.09 -0.39 15.19
N PHE A 91 9.63 -1.61 15.49
CA PHE A 91 9.76 -2.22 16.81
C PHE A 91 11.17 -2.80 17.03
N HIS A 92 11.70 -3.49 16.02
CA HIS A 92 13.09 -3.93 15.88
C HIS A 92 13.57 -3.74 14.44
N LYS A 93 14.84 -4.07 14.14
CA LYS A 93 15.43 -3.90 12.81
C LYS A 93 14.57 -4.53 11.70
N SER A 94 14.08 -5.74 11.92
CA SER A 94 13.24 -6.47 10.97
C SER A 94 11.81 -6.74 11.48
N VAL A 95 11.33 -5.91 12.42
CA VAL A 95 9.98 -6.05 12.99
C VAL A 95 9.30 -4.68 13.01
N PHE A 96 8.14 -4.61 12.39
CA PHE A 96 7.28 -3.44 12.31
C PHE A 96 5.91 -3.75 12.89
N VAL A 97 5.25 -2.73 13.41
CA VAL A 97 3.95 -2.87 14.07
C VAL A 97 3.01 -1.75 13.65
N HIS A 98 1.73 -2.09 13.45
CA HIS A 98 0.66 -1.12 13.21
C HIS A 98 -0.63 -1.56 13.94
N PRO A 99 -1.48 -0.64 14.43
CA PRO A 99 -2.73 -0.99 15.12
C PRO A 99 -3.92 -1.25 14.19
N ALA A 100 -3.81 -0.94 12.90
CA ALA A 100 -4.82 -1.28 11.90
C ALA A 100 -4.59 -2.70 11.36
N ASP A 101 -5.68 -3.35 10.96
CA ASP A 101 -5.62 -4.50 10.06
C ASP A 101 -5.24 -4.00 8.67
N CYS A 102 -4.03 -4.31 8.23
CA CYS A 102 -3.45 -3.80 6.99
C CYS A 102 -2.78 -4.90 6.15
N ALA A 103 -3.30 -6.13 6.24
CA ALA A 103 -2.77 -7.29 5.53
C ALA A 103 -2.62 -7.01 4.02
N ASP A 104 -3.67 -6.48 3.38
CA ASP A 104 -3.70 -6.22 1.94
C ASP A 104 -2.66 -5.18 1.51
N GLU A 105 -2.49 -4.10 2.29
CA GLU A 105 -1.48 -3.08 2.01
C GLU A 105 -0.07 -3.63 2.17
N ILE A 106 0.17 -4.46 3.19
CA ILE A 106 1.47 -5.11 3.40
C ILE A 106 1.76 -6.09 2.26
N ASP A 107 0.80 -6.90 1.84
CA ASP A 107 0.96 -7.82 0.71
C ASP A 107 1.30 -7.04 -0.56
N PHE A 108 0.55 -5.98 -0.87
CA PHE A 108 0.84 -5.12 -2.02
C PHE A 108 2.25 -4.49 -1.98
N VAL A 109 2.69 -4.02 -0.81
CA VAL A 109 4.02 -3.42 -0.64
C VAL A 109 5.12 -4.47 -0.86
N THR A 110 4.95 -5.66 -0.28
CA THR A 110 5.95 -6.73 -0.37
C THR A 110 6.04 -7.32 -1.78
N GLU A 111 4.90 -7.43 -2.47
CA GLU A 111 4.84 -7.84 -3.88
C GLU A 111 5.53 -6.82 -4.78
N THR A 112 5.30 -5.52 -4.54
CA THR A 112 5.94 -4.43 -5.29
C THR A 112 7.46 -4.49 -5.20
N PHE A 113 8.00 -4.90 -4.05
CA PHE A 113 9.43 -5.08 -3.84
C PHE A 113 9.95 -6.49 -4.13
N LEU A 114 9.08 -7.42 -4.56
CA LEU A 114 9.42 -8.82 -4.86
C LEU A 114 9.99 -9.61 -3.67
N VAL A 115 9.59 -9.24 -2.44
CA VAL A 115 10.10 -9.83 -1.18
C VAL A 115 9.06 -10.56 -0.35
N SER A 116 7.83 -10.75 -0.84
CA SER A 116 6.72 -11.36 -0.10
C SER A 116 7.09 -12.69 0.56
N ARG A 117 7.88 -13.54 -0.11
CA ARG A 117 8.38 -14.83 0.43
C ARG A 117 9.24 -14.73 1.70
N TYR A 118 9.79 -13.56 1.99
CA TYR A 118 10.65 -13.29 3.15
C TYR A 118 9.91 -12.59 4.29
N VAL A 119 8.64 -12.26 4.08
CA VAL A 119 7.84 -11.45 4.98
C VAL A 119 6.70 -12.30 5.55
N THR A 120 6.44 -12.13 6.83
CA THR A 120 5.28 -12.69 7.50
C THR A 120 4.61 -11.56 8.26
N HIS A 121 3.29 -11.50 8.16
CA HIS A 121 2.49 -10.66 9.03
C HIS A 121 1.40 -11.48 9.71
N PHE A 122 1.03 -11.06 10.92
CA PHE A 122 -0.03 -11.67 11.68
C PHE A 122 -0.56 -10.69 12.73
N ARG A 123 -1.72 -11.01 13.27
CA ARG A 123 -2.38 -10.22 14.31
C ARG A 123 -2.19 -10.83 15.69
N THR A 124 -1.94 -9.99 16.69
CA THR A 124 -1.81 -10.40 18.10
C THR A 124 -2.38 -9.35 19.06
N PRO A 125 -2.98 -9.75 20.20
CA PRO A 125 -3.43 -8.82 21.23
C PRO A 125 -2.30 -8.16 22.02
N SER A 126 -1.06 -8.69 21.96
CA SER A 126 0.04 -8.19 22.79
C SER A 126 1.39 -8.20 22.09
N LEU A 127 2.21 -7.20 22.43
CA LEU A 127 3.63 -7.09 22.05
C LEU A 127 4.59 -7.40 23.20
N GLY A 128 4.07 -7.96 24.30
CA GLY A 128 4.85 -8.24 25.51
C GLY A 128 5.28 -6.97 26.26
N SER A 129 6.41 -7.05 26.97
CA SER A 129 6.86 -6.03 27.92
C SER A 129 7.17 -4.65 27.29
N GLN A 130 7.40 -4.59 25.98
CA GLN A 130 7.79 -3.38 25.26
C GLN A 130 6.60 -2.71 24.55
N GLU A 131 5.37 -3.19 24.74
CA GLU A 131 4.15 -2.66 24.12
C GLU A 131 3.94 -1.14 24.38
N TYR A 132 4.33 -0.66 25.56
CA TYR A 132 4.21 0.75 25.94
C TYR A 132 4.87 1.71 24.94
N ARG A 133 5.95 1.29 24.28
CA ARG A 133 6.65 2.08 23.26
C ARG A 133 5.75 2.34 22.05
N VAL A 134 5.01 1.33 21.64
CA VAL A 134 4.15 1.35 20.45
C VAL A 134 2.85 2.09 20.75
N ARG A 135 2.23 1.85 21.92
CA ARG A 135 1.07 2.63 22.38
C ARG A 135 1.35 4.12 22.45
N ARG A 136 2.50 4.51 23.03
CA ARG A 136 2.91 5.91 23.11
C ARG A 136 3.11 6.54 21.73
N HIS A 137 3.65 5.79 20.77
CA HIS A 137 3.85 6.27 19.41
C HIS A 137 2.53 6.59 18.70
N PHE A 138 1.54 5.70 18.82
CA PHE A 138 0.22 5.86 18.19
C PHE A 138 -0.81 6.62 19.04
N ALA A 139 -0.41 7.16 20.19
CA ALA A 139 -1.29 7.83 21.15
C ALA A 139 -2.54 7.01 21.55
N LEU A 140 -2.39 5.68 21.63
CA LEU A 140 -3.46 4.77 22.05
C LEU A 140 -3.49 4.68 23.57
N ARG A 141 -4.69 4.84 24.16
CA ARG A 141 -4.93 4.69 25.60
C ARG A 141 -5.00 3.21 25.98
#